data_AF-A0A072UV97-F1
#
_entry.id   AF-A0A072UV97-F1
#
_cell.length_a   1.000
_cell.length_b   1.000
_cell.length_c   1.000
_cell.angle_alpha   90.00
_cell.angle_beta   90.00
_cell.angle_gamma   90.00
#
_symmetry.space_group_name_H-M   'P 1'
#
loop_
_entity.id
_entity.type
_entity.pdbx_description
1 polymer ?
#
loop_
_entity_poly.entity_id
_entity_poly.type
_entity_poly.pdbx_seq_one_letter_code
_entity_poly.pdbx_strand_id
1 'polypeptide(L)'
;MLLQVYSEISMVGRNPSKYEHEDVYRMPLLLATIYESARLLPSGPMLQRCSMKHDLRFATGVTVPAGAVLVVPVQLVQKDAFNWGKDASAFNPYRFLSNITKESGSEEQLDYGISSFVLNDPCENAAFLPFGSGTRACVGQKYVIQVVATLLASLFKKYEIRLNTGSDGDSEPISKNPLVQHNPNSQIIFVRRDQ
;
A
#
# COMPACT_ATOMS: atom_id res chain seq x y z
N MET A 1 -8.71 7.37 10.06
CA MET A 1 -8.36 6.66 8.81
C MET A 1 -9.52 5.88 8.20
N LEU A 2 -10.01 4.75 8.77
CA LEU A 2 -11.11 3.97 8.17
C LEU A 2 -12.38 4.80 7.88
N LEU A 3 -12.72 5.74 8.77
CA LEU A 3 -13.83 6.68 8.54
C LEU A 3 -13.57 7.65 7.37
N GLN A 4 -12.33 8.09 7.16
CA GLN A 4 -11.98 8.97 6.04
C GLN A 4 -12.03 8.21 4.71
N VAL A 5 -11.51 6.97 4.69
CA VAL A 5 -11.62 6.07 3.52
C VAL A 5 -13.09 5.81 3.21
N TYR A 6 -13.92 5.52 4.21
CA TYR A 6 -15.37 5.35 4.03
C TYR A 6 -16.04 6.63 3.48
N SER A 7 -15.68 7.80 3.98
CA SER A 7 -16.20 9.09 3.49
C SER A 7 -15.85 9.29 2.01
N GLU A 8 -14.61 9.00 1.61
CA GLU A 8 -14.17 9.06 0.20
C GLU A 8 -14.99 8.10 -0.68
N ILE A 9 -15.08 6.83 -0.29
CA ILE A 9 -15.86 5.81 -0.99
C ILE A 9 -17.34 6.23 -1.15
N SER A 10 -17.91 6.81 -0.10
CA SER A 10 -19.30 7.25 -0.08
C SER A 10 -19.53 8.45 -1.01
N MET A 11 -18.60 9.39 -1.09
CA MET A 11 -18.68 10.55 -2.01
C MET A 11 -18.63 10.09 -3.47
N VAL A 12 -17.70 9.21 -3.83
CA VAL A 12 -17.61 8.66 -5.20
C VAL A 12 -18.85 7.83 -5.53
N GLY A 13 -19.38 7.10 -4.55
CA GLY A 13 -20.55 6.23 -4.71
C GLY A 13 -21.91 6.91 -4.77
N ARG A 14 -22.01 8.25 -4.72
CA ARG A 14 -23.28 9.00 -4.80
C ARG A 14 -23.90 9.03 -6.19
N ASN A 15 -23.19 8.63 -7.24
CA ASN A 15 -23.76 8.49 -8.57
C ASN A 15 -24.33 7.07 -8.74
N PRO A 16 -25.65 6.86 -8.64
CA PRO A 16 -26.25 5.52 -8.53
C PRO A 16 -26.32 4.77 -9.85
N SER A 17 -25.99 5.42 -10.97
CA SER A 17 -26.27 4.90 -12.32
C SER A 17 -25.27 3.86 -12.83
N LYS A 18 -24.14 3.63 -12.14
CA LYS A 18 -23.29 2.42 -12.23
C LYS A 18 -22.08 2.63 -11.30
N TYR A 19 -21.86 1.72 -10.36
CA TYR A 19 -20.55 1.61 -9.72
C TYR A 19 -19.65 0.88 -10.72
N GLU A 20 -18.88 1.62 -11.50
CA GLU A 20 -18.03 1.03 -12.52
C GLU A 20 -16.70 0.58 -11.89
N HIS A 21 -16.09 -0.46 -12.45
CA HIS A 21 -14.80 -0.99 -12.00
C HIS A 21 -13.68 0.07 -12.01
N GLU A 22 -13.88 1.19 -12.72
CA GLU A 22 -12.95 2.32 -12.82
C GLU A 22 -13.17 3.38 -11.73
N ASP A 23 -14.27 3.36 -10.98
CA ASP A 23 -14.55 4.37 -9.94
C ASP A 23 -13.52 4.34 -8.81
N VAL A 24 -12.87 3.19 -8.58
CA VAL A 24 -11.82 3.05 -7.55
C VAL A 24 -10.60 3.92 -7.84
N TYR A 25 -10.35 4.31 -9.10
CA TYR A 25 -9.29 5.24 -9.45
C TYR A 25 -9.56 6.67 -8.96
N ARG A 26 -10.81 6.98 -8.60
CA ARG A 26 -11.24 8.26 -8.00
C ARG A 26 -11.17 8.22 -6.46
N MET A 27 -10.61 7.15 -5.88
CA MET A 27 -10.46 6.95 -4.43
C MET A 27 -8.98 6.94 -4.03
N PRO A 28 -8.27 8.08 -4.14
CA PRO A 28 -6.83 8.14 -3.91
C PRO A 28 -6.44 7.72 -2.50
N LEU A 29 -7.21 8.05 -1.46
CA LEU A 29 -6.90 7.63 -0.09
C LEU A 29 -7.06 6.10 0.08
N LEU A 30 -8.06 5.48 -0.54
CA LEU A 30 -8.18 4.02 -0.58
C LEU A 30 -6.97 3.38 -1.26
N LEU A 31 -6.59 3.87 -2.43
CA LEU A 31 -5.44 3.34 -3.17
C LEU A 31 -4.13 3.51 -2.40
N ALA A 32 -3.91 4.68 -1.80
CA ALA A 32 -2.77 4.93 -0.92
C ALA A 32 -2.74 3.99 0.29
N THR A 33 -3.90 3.66 0.85
CA THR A 33 -4.03 2.69 1.95
C THR A 33 -3.59 1.29 1.52
N ILE A 34 -3.93 0.88 0.30
CA ILE A 34 -3.51 -0.42 -0.26
C ILE A 34 -2.02 -0.43 -0.52
N TYR A 35 -1.45 0.62 -1.12
CA TYR A 35 -0.01 0.72 -1.37
C TYR A 35 0.80 0.73 -0.08
N GLU A 36 0.34 1.44 0.95
CA GLU A 36 1.01 1.43 2.26
C GLU A 36 0.93 0.06 2.94
N SER A 37 -0.17 -0.67 2.75
CA SER A 37 -0.31 -2.04 3.24
C SER A 37 0.71 -2.95 2.55
N ALA A 38 0.80 -2.87 1.22
CA ALA A 38 1.77 -3.63 0.43
C ALA A 38 3.22 -3.26 0.77
N ARG A 39 3.49 -1.99 1.12
CA ARG A 39 4.81 -1.52 1.56
C ARG A 39 5.25 -2.22 2.85
N LEU A 40 4.41 -2.17 3.89
CA LEU A 40 4.76 -2.66 5.22
C LEU A 40 4.68 -4.18 5.35
N LEU A 41 3.77 -4.80 4.60
CA LEU A 41 3.49 -6.23 4.58
C LEU A 41 3.50 -6.75 3.13
N PRO A 42 4.68 -6.76 2.47
CA PRO A 42 4.80 -7.28 1.11
C PRO A 42 4.53 -8.79 1.09
N SER A 43 3.94 -9.28 0.00
CA SER A 43 3.63 -10.72 -0.15
C SER A 43 4.87 -11.62 -0.12
N GLY A 44 6.04 -11.09 -0.47
CA GLY A 44 7.32 -11.78 -0.40
C GLY A 44 8.36 -10.92 0.34
N PRO A 45 9.09 -11.48 1.32
CA PRO A 45 10.04 -10.71 2.13
C PRO A 45 11.33 -10.36 1.37
N MET A 46 11.62 -11.03 0.25
CA MET A 46 12.88 -10.93 -0.49
C MET A 46 12.68 -11.04 -2.00
N LEU A 47 13.53 -10.38 -2.78
CA LEU A 47 13.71 -10.64 -4.20
C LEU A 47 15.09 -11.26 -4.42
N GLN A 48 15.15 -12.37 -5.15
CA GLN A 48 16.40 -13.09 -5.40
C GLN A 48 16.69 -13.20 -6.89
N ARG A 49 17.95 -13.02 -7.28
CA ARG A 49 18.45 -13.22 -8.65
C ARG A 49 19.80 -13.91 -8.58
N CYS A 50 20.11 -14.75 -9.55
CA CYS A 50 21.50 -15.22 -9.73
C CYS A 50 22.21 -14.28 -10.68
N SER A 51 23.48 -13.96 -10.39
CA SER A 51 24.33 -13.25 -11.33
C SER A 51 24.53 -14.07 -12.62
N MET A 52 24.89 -13.38 -13.68
CA MET A 52 25.06 -13.97 -15.01
C MET A 52 26.24 -14.97 -15.04
N LYS A 53 26.51 -15.55 -16.22
CA LYS A 53 27.65 -16.46 -16.44
C LYS A 53 29.03 -15.81 -16.23
N HIS A 54 29.08 -14.49 -16.05
CA HIS A 54 30.31 -13.72 -15.83
C HIS A 54 30.14 -12.81 -14.61
N ASP A 55 31.27 -12.41 -14.04
CA ASP A 55 31.33 -11.49 -12.91
C ASP A 55 30.68 -10.14 -13.26
N LEU A 56 29.82 -9.65 -12.38
CA LEU A 56 29.21 -8.33 -12.49
C LEU A 56 30.07 -7.31 -11.72
N ARG A 57 30.69 -6.37 -12.45
CA ARG A 57 31.48 -5.29 -11.87
C ARG A 57 30.65 -4.02 -11.75
N PHE A 58 30.51 -3.50 -10.54
CA PHE A 58 29.89 -2.21 -10.28
C PHE A 58 30.88 -1.07 -10.50
N ALA A 59 30.36 0.13 -10.82
CA ALA A 59 31.16 1.34 -10.95
C ALA A 59 31.91 1.71 -9.64
N THR A 60 31.43 1.23 -8.50
CA THR A 60 32.08 1.39 -7.18
C THR A 60 33.32 0.51 -7.01
N GLY A 61 33.66 -0.35 -7.98
CA GLY A 61 34.76 -1.31 -7.91
C GLY A 61 34.39 -2.65 -7.26
N VAL A 62 33.19 -2.77 -6.68
CA VAL A 62 32.69 -4.04 -6.12
C VAL A 62 32.40 -5.02 -7.25
N THR A 63 32.85 -6.27 -7.09
CA THR A 63 32.60 -7.36 -8.05
C THR A 63 31.72 -8.42 -7.41
N VAL A 64 30.63 -8.77 -8.09
CA VAL A 64 29.76 -9.90 -7.76
C VAL A 64 30.18 -11.07 -8.64
N PRO A 65 30.66 -12.19 -8.06
CA PRO A 65 31.08 -13.35 -8.84
C PRO A 65 29.96 -13.92 -9.69
N ALA A 66 30.31 -14.53 -10.82
CA ALA A 66 29.39 -15.34 -11.63
C ALA A 66 28.70 -16.43 -10.78
N GLY A 67 27.40 -16.64 -11.00
CA GLY A 67 26.59 -17.61 -10.24
C GLY A 67 26.23 -17.22 -8.81
N ALA A 68 26.72 -16.10 -8.27
CA ALA A 68 26.34 -15.61 -6.95
C ALA A 68 24.85 -15.26 -6.87
N VAL A 69 24.21 -15.56 -5.74
CA VAL A 69 22.82 -15.17 -5.47
C VAL A 69 22.79 -13.76 -4.88
N LEU A 70 22.18 -12.84 -5.64
CA LEU A 70 21.83 -11.50 -5.21
C LEU A 70 20.47 -11.50 -4.53
N VAL A 71 20.41 -10.91 -3.34
CA VAL A 71 19.19 -10.86 -2.53
C VAL A 71 18.90 -9.42 -2.14
N VAL A 72 17.71 -8.93 -2.47
CA VAL A 72 17.18 -7.67 -1.99
C VAL A 72 16.21 -7.98 -0.84
N PRO A 73 16.53 -7.59 0.41
CA PRO A 73 15.63 -7.79 1.55
C PRO A 73 14.50 -6.77 1.50
N VAL A 74 13.49 -7.02 0.66
CA VAL A 74 12.36 -6.11 0.38
C VAL A 74 11.77 -5.55 1.65
N GLN A 75 11.46 -6.39 2.64
CA GLN A 75 10.82 -5.92 3.87
C GLN A 75 11.68 -4.92 4.67
N LEU A 76 13.01 -5.07 4.65
CA LEU A 76 13.92 -4.13 5.30
C LEU A 76 14.03 -2.83 4.51
N VAL A 77 14.20 -2.91 3.18
CA VAL A 77 14.23 -1.73 2.29
C VAL A 77 12.95 -0.91 2.41
N GLN A 78 11.80 -1.58 2.48
CA GLN A 78 10.50 -0.96 2.62
C GLN A 78 10.31 -0.27 3.97
N LYS A 79 11.08 -0.61 5.01
CA LYS A 79 11.01 -0.02 6.37
C LYS A 79 12.24 0.82 6.71
N ASP A 80 13.12 1.05 5.74
CA ASP A 80 14.34 1.81 5.93
C ASP A 80 14.03 3.31 6.08
N ALA A 81 14.51 3.90 7.17
CA ALA A 81 14.21 5.29 7.51
C ALA A 81 14.90 6.31 6.59
N PHE A 82 15.98 5.92 5.91
CA PHE A 82 16.63 6.78 4.93
C PHE A 82 15.75 6.97 3.69
N ASN A 83 15.07 5.92 3.23
CA ASN A 83 14.16 5.99 2.07
C ASN A 83 12.73 6.44 2.41
N TRP A 84 12.23 6.10 3.61
CA TRP A 84 10.81 6.27 3.96
C TRP A 84 10.55 7.27 5.10
N GLY A 85 11.60 7.88 5.64
CA GLY A 85 11.52 8.82 6.76
C GLY A 85 11.47 8.15 8.13
N LYS A 86 11.43 8.98 9.19
CA LYS A 86 11.50 8.49 10.59
C LYS A 86 10.32 7.59 10.97
N ASP A 87 9.20 7.71 10.28
CA ASP A 87 7.99 6.91 10.48
C ASP A 87 7.92 5.69 9.56
N ALA A 88 9.03 5.24 8.97
CA ALA A 88 9.08 4.15 7.99
C ALA A 88 8.41 2.84 8.46
N SER A 89 8.41 2.56 9.77
CA SER A 89 7.76 1.36 10.33
C SER A 89 6.28 1.58 10.68
N ALA A 90 5.76 2.81 10.62
CA ALA A 90 4.37 3.15 10.90
C ALA A 90 3.52 3.09 9.62
N PHE A 91 2.25 2.71 9.79
CA PHE A 91 1.26 2.71 8.71
C PHE A 91 0.78 4.15 8.44
N ASN A 92 1.22 4.74 7.34
CA ASN A 92 0.90 6.10 6.93
C ASN A 92 0.58 6.19 5.43
N PRO A 93 -0.69 6.00 5.01
CA PRO A 93 -1.09 6.12 3.62
C PRO A 93 -0.84 7.50 3.00
N TYR A 94 -0.83 8.57 3.80
CA TYR A 94 -0.68 9.93 3.31
C TYR A 94 0.67 10.18 2.63
N ARG A 95 1.68 9.32 2.82
CA ARG A 95 2.97 9.42 2.12
C ARG A 95 2.86 9.27 0.60
N PHE A 96 1.79 8.64 0.11
CA PHE A 96 1.51 8.50 -1.32
C PHE A 96 0.57 9.58 -1.85
N LEU A 97 0.23 10.58 -1.03
CA LEU A 97 -0.74 11.60 -1.38
C LEU A 97 -0.08 12.98 -1.41
N SER A 98 -0.47 13.79 -2.39
CA SER A 98 -0.21 15.23 -2.43
C SER A 98 -1.53 16.00 -2.36
N ASN A 99 -1.51 17.22 -1.84
CA ASN A 99 -2.70 18.08 -1.83
C ASN A 99 -2.80 18.84 -3.16
N ILE A 100 -4.02 19.03 -3.67
CA ILE A 100 -4.28 20.01 -4.72
C ILE A 100 -4.17 21.40 -4.09
N THR A 101 -2.97 21.98 -4.08
CA THR A 101 -2.85 23.42 -3.84
C THR A 101 -3.41 24.13 -5.07
N LYS A 102 -4.50 24.89 -4.89
CA LYS A 102 -5.02 25.80 -5.91
C LYS A 102 -4.01 26.94 -6.10
N GLU A 103 -2.94 26.70 -6.85
CA GLU A 103 -2.09 27.78 -7.35
C GLU A 103 -2.70 28.29 -8.67
N SER A 104 -3.39 29.42 -8.54
CA SER A 104 -3.68 30.45 -9.55
C SER A 104 -3.56 30.09 -11.04
N GLY A 105 -4.71 30.11 -11.74
CA GLY A 105 -4.75 30.67 -13.10
C GLY A 105 -5.09 29.74 -14.27
N SER A 106 -6.11 28.90 -14.18
CA SER A 106 -6.88 28.51 -15.37
C SER A 106 -8.30 28.11 -14.99
N GLU A 107 -9.24 28.93 -15.42
CA GLU A 107 -10.67 28.66 -15.37
C GLU A 107 -11.03 27.63 -16.45
N GLU A 108 -10.91 26.35 -16.14
CA GLU A 108 -11.80 25.35 -16.73
C GLU A 108 -12.38 24.49 -15.62
N GLN A 109 -13.68 24.69 -15.42
CA GLN A 109 -14.50 24.03 -14.42
C GLN A 109 -14.62 22.53 -14.75
N LEU A 110 -14.08 21.68 -13.88
CA LEU A 110 -14.71 20.40 -13.61
C LEU A 110 -14.97 20.30 -12.11
N ASP A 111 -16.17 20.72 -11.73
CA ASP A 111 -16.73 20.55 -10.41
C ASP A 111 -16.93 19.07 -10.11
N TYR A 112 -16.06 18.51 -9.27
CA TYR A 112 -16.44 17.36 -8.48
C TYR A 112 -15.69 17.43 -7.15
N GLY A 113 -16.42 17.65 -6.06
CA GLY A 113 -15.93 17.63 -4.68
C GLY A 113 -15.44 16.25 -4.20
N ILE A 114 -14.55 15.64 -4.97
CA ILE A 114 -13.89 14.35 -4.71
C ILE A 114 -12.52 14.69 -4.16
N SER A 115 -12.19 14.13 -2.99
CA SER A 115 -10.86 13.99 -2.39
C SER A 115 -9.83 15.06 -2.80
N SER A 116 -9.50 15.97 -1.87
CA SER A 116 -8.45 17.00 -2.04
C SER A 116 -7.04 16.46 -2.33
N PHE A 117 -6.90 15.14 -2.49
CA PHE A 117 -5.65 14.42 -2.65
C PHE A 117 -5.47 13.95 -4.09
N VAL A 118 -4.23 14.03 -4.56
CA VAL A 118 -3.74 13.35 -5.75
C VAL A 118 -2.88 12.17 -5.30
N LEU A 119 -3.10 11.00 -5.91
CA LEU A 119 -2.26 9.83 -5.67
C LEU A 119 -0.99 9.94 -6.50
N ASN A 120 0.16 10.02 -5.83
CA ASN A 120 1.46 9.99 -6.49
C ASN A 120 1.79 8.55 -6.92
N ASP A 121 2.53 8.37 -8.01
CA ASP A 121 2.95 7.03 -8.45
C ASP A 121 3.96 6.44 -7.45
N PRO A 122 3.61 5.35 -6.72
CA PRO A 122 4.53 4.74 -5.76
C PRO A 122 5.85 4.27 -6.40
N CYS A 123 5.84 3.98 -7.70
CA CYS A 123 7.01 3.51 -8.45
C CYS A 123 8.06 4.60 -8.69
N GLU A 124 7.76 5.88 -8.44
CA GLU A 124 8.76 6.96 -8.47
C GLU A 124 9.80 6.81 -7.34
N ASN A 125 9.43 6.14 -6.25
CA ASN A 125 10.38 5.77 -5.20
C ASN A 125 10.99 4.40 -5.51
N ALA A 126 12.29 4.37 -5.84
CA ALA A 126 13.01 3.13 -6.14
C ALA A 126 13.03 2.10 -4.98
N ALA A 127 12.78 2.53 -3.75
CA ALA A 127 12.67 1.65 -2.58
C ALA A 127 11.29 0.96 -2.48
N PHE A 128 10.30 1.38 -3.27
CA PHE A 128 8.99 0.73 -3.34
C PHE A 128 9.05 -0.55 -4.17
N LEU A 129 9.30 -1.68 -3.48
CA LEU A 129 9.54 -2.97 -4.13
C LEU A 129 8.49 -4.08 -3.84
N PRO A 130 7.23 -3.81 -3.40
CA PRO A 130 6.32 -4.92 -3.06
C PRO A 130 5.87 -5.69 -4.30
N PHE A 131 5.99 -5.07 -5.48
CA PHE A 131 5.73 -5.66 -6.79
C PHE A 131 7.02 -5.87 -7.60
N GLY A 132 8.19 -5.70 -6.99
CA GLY A 132 9.48 -5.67 -7.69
C GLY A 132 9.64 -4.43 -8.57
N SER A 133 10.64 -4.46 -9.46
CA SER A 133 10.94 -3.38 -10.39
C SER A 133 11.63 -3.93 -11.65
N GLY A 134 11.68 -3.12 -12.72
CA GLY A 134 12.29 -3.45 -14.01
C GLY A 134 11.56 -4.56 -14.79
N THR A 135 12.30 -5.29 -15.62
CA THR A 135 11.75 -6.32 -16.54
C THR A 135 11.10 -7.53 -15.85
N ARG A 136 11.29 -7.66 -14.53
CA ARG A 136 10.73 -8.74 -13.70
C ARG A 136 9.75 -8.19 -12.66
N ALA A 137 9.28 -6.96 -12.84
CA ALA A 137 8.19 -6.40 -12.04
C ALA A 137 6.91 -7.25 -12.23
N CYS A 138 6.06 -7.24 -11.21
CA CYS A 138 4.80 -7.98 -11.21
C CYS A 138 3.86 -7.42 -12.28
N VAL A 139 3.62 -8.21 -13.33
CA VAL A 139 2.64 -7.87 -14.37
C VAL A 139 1.23 -7.67 -13.82
N GLY A 140 0.93 -8.30 -12.67
CA GLY A 140 -0.37 -8.23 -12.00
C GLY A 140 -0.58 -7.02 -11.10
N GLN A 141 0.39 -6.11 -10.94
CA GLN A 141 0.28 -4.98 -10.00
C GLN A 141 -1.00 -4.15 -10.22
N LYS A 142 -1.24 -3.68 -11.44
CA LYS A 142 -2.42 -2.86 -11.74
C LYS A 142 -3.72 -3.61 -11.46
N TYR A 143 -3.77 -4.88 -11.86
CA TYR A 143 -4.94 -5.74 -11.66
C TYR A 143 -5.23 -5.99 -10.17
N VAL A 144 -4.23 -6.37 -9.37
CA VAL A 144 -4.43 -6.68 -7.95
C VAL A 144 -4.82 -5.43 -7.16
N ILE A 145 -4.23 -4.27 -7.46
CA ILE A 145 -4.61 -3.00 -6.83
C ILE A 145 -6.08 -2.68 -7.11
N GLN A 146 -6.53 -2.84 -8.36
CA GLN A 146 -7.91 -2.58 -8.75
C GLN A 146 -8.90 -3.55 -8.09
N VAL A 147 -8.58 -4.85 -8.07
CA VAL A 147 -9.42 -5.88 -7.44
C VAL A 147 -9.53 -5.66 -5.93
N VAL A 148 -8.41 -5.42 -5.25
CA VAL A 148 -8.39 -5.17 -3.80
C VAL A 148 -9.13 -3.87 -3.47
N ALA A 149 -8.94 -2.80 -4.25
CA ALA A 149 -9.68 -1.55 -4.06
C ALA A 149 -11.18 -1.76 -4.22
N THR A 150 -11.61 -2.48 -5.27
CA THR A 150 -13.04 -2.77 -5.52
C THR A 150 -13.65 -3.58 -4.38
N LEU A 151 -12.92 -4.60 -3.89
CA LEU A 151 -13.33 -5.42 -2.77
C LEU A 151 -13.48 -4.59 -1.49
N LEU A 152 -12.46 -3.81 -1.13
CA LEU A 152 -12.48 -2.97 0.08
C LEU A 152 -13.55 -1.89 0.01
N ALA A 153 -13.72 -1.24 -1.15
CA ALA A 153 -14.77 -0.25 -1.36
C ALA A 153 -16.16 -0.86 -1.16
N SER A 154 -16.40 -2.04 -1.74
CA SER A 154 -17.66 -2.79 -1.59
C SER A 154 -17.91 -3.21 -0.14
N LEU A 155 -16.86 -3.64 0.56
CA LEU A 155 -16.93 -4.07 1.95
C LEU A 155 -17.23 -2.89 2.88
N PHE A 156 -16.51 -1.77 2.73
CA PHE A 156 -16.65 -0.60 3.59
C PHE A 156 -17.98 0.13 3.37
N LYS A 157 -18.55 0.04 2.14
CA LYS A 157 -19.92 0.50 1.87
C LYS A 157 -20.96 -0.22 2.71
N LYS A 158 -20.80 -1.53 2.91
CA LYS A 158 -21.80 -2.38 3.58
C LYS A 158 -21.53 -2.57 5.07
N TYR A 159 -20.27 -2.47 5.49
CA TYR A 159 -19.85 -2.79 6.84
C TYR A 159 -18.95 -1.70 7.42
N GLU A 160 -19.11 -1.47 8.71
CA GLU A 160 -18.12 -0.84 9.56
C GLU A 160 -17.20 -1.93 10.12
N ILE A 161 -15.89 -1.72 10.03
CA ILE A 161 -14.89 -2.66 10.54
C ILE A 161 -14.39 -2.16 11.89
N ARG A 162 -14.49 -3.01 12.92
CA ARG A 162 -14.03 -2.74 14.28
C ARG A 162 -13.01 -3.79 14.70
N LEU A 163 -12.07 -3.39 15.55
CA LEU A 163 -11.14 -4.31 16.19
C LEU A 163 -11.70 -4.65 17.58
N ASN A 164 -11.89 -5.93 17.85
CA ASN A 164 -12.15 -6.42 19.19
C ASN A 164 -10.82 -6.89 19.79
N THR A 165 -10.21 -6.01 20.58
CA THR A 165 -9.14 -6.40 21.48
C THR A 165 -9.80 -7.13 22.64
N GLY A 166 -9.74 -8.47 22.64
CA GLY A 166 -10.17 -9.25 23.80
C GLY A 166 -9.52 -8.67 25.07
N SER A 167 -10.30 -8.55 26.14
CA SER A 167 -9.87 -8.05 27.45
C SER A 167 -8.49 -8.60 27.85
N ASP A 168 -7.64 -7.72 28.39
CA ASP A 168 -6.34 -8.03 29.02
C ASP A 168 -6.36 -9.40 29.73
N GLY A 169 -5.64 -10.35 29.14
CA GLY A 169 -5.41 -11.67 29.69
C GLY A 169 -4.01 -12.09 29.25
N ASP A 170 -3.10 -12.09 30.22
CA ASP A 170 -1.68 -12.41 30.09
C ASP A 170 -1.41 -13.50 29.05
N SER A 171 -0.74 -13.13 27.97
CA SER A 171 -0.13 -14.10 27.06
C SER A 171 1.36 -13.78 26.94
N GLU A 172 2.18 -14.68 27.48
CA GLU A 172 3.64 -14.65 27.42
C GLU A 172 4.17 -14.46 25.98
N PRO A 173 5.36 -13.86 25.81
CA PRO A 173 5.90 -13.55 24.51
C PRO A 173 6.36 -14.83 23.79
N ILE A 174 5.48 -15.43 23.00
CA ILE A 174 5.83 -16.55 22.14
C ILE A 174 6.79 -16.04 21.05
N SER A 175 7.99 -16.62 21.04
CA SER A 175 9.08 -16.55 20.06
C SER A 175 8.76 -15.76 18.79
N LYS A 176 9.15 -14.48 18.78
CA LYS A 176 8.89 -13.53 17.70
C LYS A 176 9.78 -13.85 16.50
N ASN A 177 9.18 -14.34 15.41
CA ASN A 177 9.67 -13.94 14.10
C ASN A 177 9.43 -12.42 13.99
N PRO A 178 10.46 -11.56 13.91
CA PRO A 178 10.29 -10.11 13.96
C PRO A 178 9.54 -9.51 12.76
N LEU A 179 9.15 -10.34 11.80
CA LEU A 179 8.68 -9.92 10.49
C LEU A 179 7.15 -9.75 10.41
N VAL A 180 6.36 -10.34 11.30
CA VAL A 180 4.90 -10.12 11.38
C VAL A 180 4.43 -10.29 12.83
N GLN A 181 4.18 -9.19 13.54
CA GLN A 181 3.53 -9.24 14.86
C GLN A 181 2.01 -9.24 14.64
N HIS A 182 1.45 -10.40 14.28
CA HIS A 182 0.01 -10.58 14.42
C HIS A 182 -0.26 -10.90 15.89
N ASN A 183 -1.06 -10.08 16.58
CA ASN A 183 -1.61 -10.51 17.86
C ASN A 183 -2.66 -11.60 17.54
N PRO A 184 -2.48 -12.86 17.97
CA PRO A 184 -3.42 -13.94 17.68
C PRO A 184 -4.81 -13.70 18.28
N ASN A 185 -4.94 -12.77 19.24
CA ASN A 185 -6.18 -12.51 19.97
C ASN A 185 -7.00 -11.33 19.42
N SER A 186 -6.53 -10.67 18.36
CA SER A 186 -7.25 -9.56 17.74
C SER A 186 -8.32 -10.07 16.77
N GLN A 187 -9.60 -9.97 17.16
CA GLN A 187 -10.72 -10.31 16.28
C GLN A 187 -11.17 -9.09 15.48
N ILE A 188 -11.36 -9.24 14.16
CA ILE A 188 -11.93 -8.21 13.30
C ILE A 188 -13.45 -8.43 13.24
N ILE A 189 -14.22 -7.45 13.68
CA ILE A 189 -15.69 -7.47 13.66
C ILE A 189 -16.21 -6.64 12.50
N PHE A 190 -17.13 -7.22 11.72
CA PHE A 190 -17.88 -6.54 10.67
C PHE A 190 -19.28 -6.22 11.18
N VAL A 191 -19.58 -4.94 11.38
CA VAL A 191 -20.91 -4.46 11.77
C VAL A 191 -21.60 -3.94 10.52
N ARG A 192 -22.77 -4.50 10.15
CA ARG A 192 -23.51 -4.04 8.97
C ARG A 192 -23.94 -2.57 9.19
N ARG A 193 -23.76 -1.73 8.17
CA ARG A 193 -24.27 -0.36 8.17
C ARG A 193 -25.76 -0.38 7.84
N ASP A 194 -26.57 0.32 8.62
CA ASP A 194 -27.98 0.55 8.30
C ASP A 194 -28.02 1.46 7.06
N GLN A 195 -28.72 1.01 6.01
CA GLN A 195 -28.88 1.75 4.76
C GLN A 195 -30.18 2.55 4.79
#